data_AF-A0A7C1ARD7-F1
#
_entry.id   AF-A0A7C1ARD7-F1
#
_cell.length_a   1.000
_cell.length_b   1.000
_cell.length_c   1.000
_cell.angle_alpha   90.00
_cell.angle_beta   90.00
_cell.angle_gamma   90.00
#
_symmetry.space_group_name_H-M   'P 1'
#
loop_
_entity.id
_entity.type
_entity.pdbx_description
1 polymer ?
#
loop_
_entity_poly.entity_id
_entity_poly.type
_entity_poly.pdbx_seq_one_letter_code
_entity_poly.pdbx_strand_id
1 'polypeptide(L)' 'MLFGGSTKGIKFNQKGLIPAIVQDANTLKVLIYVYMNSEAIKKIRKTKNLWLYHRSMKKV' A
#
# COMPACT_ATOMS: atom_id res chain seq x y z
N MET A 1 8.01 6.61 -3.83
CA MET A 1 7.19 7.53 -3.00
C MET A 1 5.74 7.02 -2.94
N LEU A 2 5.19 6.71 -1.75
CA LEU A 2 3.73 6.57 -1.60
C LEU A 2 3.17 7.98 -1.43
N PHE A 3 2.36 8.45 -2.37
CA PHE A 3 1.77 9.80 -2.34
C PHE A 3 1.11 10.07 -0.98
N GLY A 4 1.60 11.10 -0.29
CA GLY A 4 1.02 11.65 0.95
C GLY A 4 -0.28 12.41 0.70
N GLY A 5 -1.20 11.83 -0.08
CA GLY A 5 -2.54 12.37 -0.26
C GLY A 5 -3.41 12.08 0.95
N SER A 6 -4.26 13.04 1.32
CA SER A 6 -5.34 12.87 2.30
C SER A 6 -6.11 11.58 2.00
N THR A 7 -6.30 10.70 3.00
CA THR A 7 -7.04 9.43 2.86
C THR A 7 -8.53 9.60 2.51
N LYS A 8 -9.02 10.84 2.39
CA LYS A 8 -10.34 11.17 1.84
C LYS A 8 -10.34 10.88 0.33
N GLY A 9 -10.63 9.64 -0.05
CA GLY A 9 -10.88 9.28 -1.45
C GLY A 9 -10.35 7.93 -1.94
N ILE A 10 -9.68 7.14 -1.09
CA ILE A 10 -9.20 5.81 -1.49
C ILE A 10 -10.41 4.88 -1.71
N LYS A 11 -10.69 4.58 -2.98
CA LYS A 11 -11.71 3.60 -3.37
C LYS A 11 -11.08 2.22 -3.42
N PHE A 12 -11.48 1.38 -2.47
CA PHE A 12 -11.15 -0.05 -2.50
C PHE A 12 -11.99 -0.74 -3.57
N ASN A 13 -11.42 -1.78 -4.19
CA ASN A 13 -12.19 -2.65 -5.06
C ASN A 13 -13.21 -3.49 -4.25
N GLN A 14 -14.04 -4.28 -4.93
CA GLN A 14 -15.04 -5.16 -4.30
C GLN A 14 -14.44 -6.16 -3.28
N LYS A 15 -13.14 -6.42 -3.33
CA LYS A 15 -12.41 -7.30 -2.41
C LYS A 15 -11.73 -6.54 -1.26
N GLY A 16 -11.96 -5.23 -1.13
CA GLY A 16 -11.35 -4.41 -0.08
C GLY A 16 -9.87 -4.10 -0.29
N LEU A 17 -9.38 -4.19 -1.54
CA LEU A 17 -7.96 -4.01 -1.88
C LEU A 17 -7.75 -2.82 -2.82
N ILE A 18 -6.57 -2.22 -2.75
CA ILE A 18 -6.06 -1.25 -3.73
C ILE A 18 -4.74 -1.74 -4.34
N PRO A 19 -4.49 -1.47 -5.63
CA PRO A 19 -3.15 -1.62 -6.18
C PRO A 19 -2.22 -0.53 -5.61
N ALA A 20 -0.97 -0.90 -5.34
CA ALA A 20 0.07 0.01 -4.87
C ALA A 20 1.40 -0.32 -5.56
N ILE A 21 2.17 0.72 -5.88
CA ILE A 21 3.50 0.60 -6.45
C ILE A 21 4.51 1.10 -5.42
N VAL A 22 5.49 0.26 -5.11
CA VAL A 22 6.65 0.62 -4.32
C VAL A 22 7.73 1.08 -5.27
N GLN A 23 8.24 2.27 -5.04
CA GLN A 23 9.25 2.92 -5.87
C GLN A 23 10.31 3.51 -4.97
N ASP A 24 11.57 3.33 -5.37
CA ASP A 24 12.71 3.96 -4.73
C ASP A 24 12.58 5.49 -4.82
N ALA A 25 12.78 6.18 -3.69
CA ALA A 25 12.53 7.61 -3.60
C ALA A 25 13.58 8.47 -4.32
N ASN A 26 14.80 7.95 -4.50
CA ASN A 26 15.93 8.70 -5.06
C ASN A 26 16.08 8.46 -6.56
N THR A 27 15.97 7.20 -6.98
CA THR A 27 16.20 6.77 -8.36
C THR A 27 14.92 6.72 -9.20
N LEU A 28 13.76 6.86 -8.56
CA LEU A 28 12.44 6.71 -9.18
C LEU A 28 12.21 5.35 -9.85
N LYS A 29 13.04 4.35 -9.54
CA LYS A 29 12.84 2.99 -10.03
C LYS A 29 11.65 2.33 -9.35
N VAL A 30 10.77 1.74 -10.14
CA VAL A 30 9.69 0.89 -9.63
C VAL A 30 10.32 -0.40 -9.12
N LEU A 31 10.11 -0.69 -7.84
CA LEU A 31 10.65 -1.87 -7.17
C LEU A 31 9.63 -3.01 -7.18
N ILE A 32 8.39 -2.74 -6.78
CA ILE A 32 7.39 -3.78 -6.55
C ILE A 32 5.97 -3.28 -6.89
N TYR A 33 5.17 -4.15 -7.51
CA TYR A 33 3.73 -3.97 -7.66
C TYR A 33 2.98 -4.89 -6.68
N VAL A 34 2.14 -4.32 -5.82
CA VAL A 34 1.47 -5.04 -4.72
C VAL A 34 0.02 -4.62 -4.58
N TYR A 35 -0.75 -5.40 -3.82
CA TYR A 35 -2.09 -5.02 -3.38
C TYR A 35 -2.11 -4.81 -1.87
N MET A 36 -2.88 -3.84 -1.41
CA MET A 36 -2.99 -3.49 -0.01
C MET A 36 -4.45 -3.34 0.42
N ASN A 37 -4.76 -3.78 1.65
CA ASN A 37 -6.04 -3.50 2.29
C ASN A 37 -5.95 -2.22 3.13
N SER A 38 -7.08 -1.80 3.71
CA SER A 38 -7.16 -0.59 4.55
C SER A 38 -6.27 -0.66 5.80
N GLU A 39 -6.09 -1.83 6.39
CA GLU A 39 -5.25 -2.04 7.58
C GLU A 39 -3.76 -1.88 7.27
N ALA A 40 -3.28 -2.44 6.17
CA ALA A 40 -1.91 -2.27 5.72
C ALA A 40 -1.58 -0.79 5.55
N ILE A 41 -2.45 -0.02 4.90
CA ILE A 41 -2.27 1.43 4.73
C ILE A 41 -2.18 2.16 6.07
N LYS A 42 -3.04 1.81 7.05
CA LYS A 42 -2.98 2.38 8.40
C LYS A 42 -1.65 2.06 9.09
N LYS A 43 -1.16 0.81 9.01
CA LYS A 43 0.12 0.40 9.59
C LYS A 43 1.31 1.11 8.93
N ILE A 44 1.32 1.26 7.60
CA ILE A 44 2.38 2.00 6.90
C ILE A 44 2.43 3.46 7.40
N ARG A 45 1.28 4.14 7.55
CA ARG A 45 1.28 5.53 8.06
C ARG A 45 1.80 5.63 9.49
N LYS A 46 1.51 4.65 10.34
CA LYS A 46 1.96 4.64 11.74
C LYS A 46 3.44 4.31 11.89
N THR A 47 3.93 3.33 11.12
CA THR A 47 5.29 2.77 11.28
C THR A 47 6.31 3.35 10.31
N LYS A 48 5.86 4.00 9.22
CA LYS A 48 6.68 4.42 8.07
C LYS A 48 7.42 3.26 7.36
N ASN A 49 7.07 2.02 7.68
CA ASN A 49 7.62 0.81 7.05
C ASN A 49 6.64 0.24 6.03
N LEU A 50 7.14 -0.52 5.04
CA LEU A 50 6.32 -1.21 4.05
C LEU A 50 5.62 -2.42 4.69
N TRP A 51 4.30 -2.45 4.67
CA TRP A 51 3.49 -3.59 5.10
C TRP A 51 2.81 -4.21 3.88
N LEU A 52 3.12 -5.47 3.60
CA LEU A 52 2.60 -6.20 2.45
C LEU A 52 1.46 -7.12 2.87
N TYR A 53 0.35 -7.10 2.14
CA TYR A 53 -0.76 -8.01 2.39
C TYR A 53 -0.56 -9.32 1.62
N HIS A 54 -0.40 -10.42 2.33
CA HIS A 54 -0.29 -11.74 1.72
C HIS A 54 -1.68 -12.26 1.32
N ARG A 55 -2.01 -12.11 0.03
CA ARG A 55 -3.31 -12.51 -0.56
C ARG A 55 -3.70 -13.97 -0.28
N SER A 56 -2.71 -14.88 -0.22
CA SER A 56 -2.94 -16.30 0.06
C SER A 56 -3.25 -16.60 1.53
N MET A 57 -2.78 -15.77 2.46
CA MET A 57 -2.90 -16.01 3.90
C MET A 57 -3.84 -15.02 4.61
N LYS A 58 -4.47 -14.11 3.86
CA LYS A 58 -5.35 -13.05 4.36
C LYS A 58 -4.79 -12.28 5.57
N LYS A 59 -3.46 -12.13 5.67
CA LYS A 59 -2.79 -11.51 6.82
C LYS A 59 -1.90 -10.33 6.38
N VAL A 60 -1.90 -9.28 7.20
CA VAL A 60 -1.08 -8.05 7.08
C VAL A 60 0.10 -8.11 8.04
#